data_AF-A0AAD4VA87-F1
#
_entry.id   AF-A0AAD4VA87-F1
#
_cell.length_a   1.000
_cell.length_b   1.000
_cell.length_c   1.000
_cell.angle_alpha   90.00
_cell.angle_beta   90.00
_cell.angle_gamma   90.00
#
_symmetry.space_group_name_H-M   'P 1'
#
loop_
_entity.id
_entity.type
_entity.pdbx_description
1 polymer ?
#
loop_
_entity_poly.entity_id
_entity_poly.type
_entity_poly.pdbx_seq_one_letter_code
_entity_poly.pdbx_strand_id
1 'polypeptide(L)'
;MEVEVKLRLPDAAAHRKVTTLLAPFHVSTHRQENFFFDGPKAELSARRAALRLRFSDRAPLCAVTLKARAVLVDGVSRVEEDEEELDHSIGRACADQPDKLMSAESRVLSKVREEFGVLGFVGLGGFRNVRDVYDWKGLKLEVDETNIPTRKHQSLRFFGLASCPLVSECGAQLEPLPSGRNAVMKEARMKVRTPRDQ
;
A
#
# COMPACT_ATOMS: atom_id res chain seq x y z
N MET A 1 8.30 -5.72 13.24
CA MET A 1 8.28 -6.49 11.97
C MET A 1 6.85 -6.94 11.74
N GLU A 2 6.24 -6.56 10.62
CA GLU A 2 4.89 -7.00 10.25
C GLU A 2 4.97 -8.25 9.35
N VAL A 3 4.07 -9.21 9.56
CA VAL A 3 3.93 -10.43 8.75
C VAL A 3 2.48 -10.57 8.28
N GLU A 4 2.28 -10.75 6.98
CA GLU A 4 0.95 -10.91 6.37
C GLU A 4 0.99 -11.90 5.21
N VAL A 5 -0.14 -12.58 4.96
CA VAL A 5 -0.34 -13.40 3.77
C VAL A 5 -1.08 -12.56 2.72
N LYS A 6 -0.54 -12.48 1.51
CA LYS A 6 -1.08 -11.73 0.39
C LYS A 6 -1.41 -12.65 -0.77
N LEU A 7 -2.69 -12.69 -1.12
CA LEU A 7 -3.22 -13.48 -2.22
C LEU A 7 -3.88 -12.56 -3.23
N ARG A 8 -3.48 -12.65 -4.50
CA ARG A 8 -4.13 -11.91 -5.56
C ARG A 8 -5.38 -12.65 -6.02
N LEU A 9 -6.51 -11.95 -6.07
CA LEU A 9 -7.71 -12.49 -6.69
C LEU A 9 -7.63 -12.23 -8.19
N PRO A 10 -7.95 -13.22 -9.05
CA PRO A 10 -7.72 -13.11 -10.49
C PRO A 10 -8.57 -12.03 -11.15
N ASP A 11 -9.82 -11.87 -10.69
CA ASP A 11 -10.78 -10.95 -11.30
C ASP A 11 -11.86 -10.47 -10.30
N ALA A 12 -12.76 -9.62 -10.80
CA ALA A 12 -13.88 -9.08 -10.05
C ALA A 12 -14.93 -10.15 -9.67
N ALA A 13 -15.06 -11.24 -10.44
CA ALA A 13 -16.00 -12.32 -10.11
C ALA A 13 -15.50 -13.15 -8.92
N ALA A 14 -14.21 -13.47 -8.89
CA ALA A 14 -13.56 -14.10 -7.74
C ALA A 14 -13.66 -13.23 -6.49
N HIS A 15 -13.42 -11.91 -6.61
CA HIS A 15 -13.65 -10.96 -5.53
C HIS A 15 -15.08 -11.02 -5.00
N ARG A 16 -16.09 -10.93 -5.88
CA ARG A 16 -17.51 -11.01 -5.46
C ARG A 16 -17.81 -12.33 -4.75
N LYS A 17 -17.32 -13.47 -5.26
CA LYS A 17 -17.53 -14.77 -4.61
C LYS A 17 -16.93 -14.78 -3.20
N VAL A 18 -15.71 -14.31 -3.02
CA VAL A 18 -15.05 -14.24 -1.71
C VAL A 18 -15.80 -13.33 -0.77
N THR A 19 -16.16 -12.11 -1.19
CA THR A 19 -16.87 -11.17 -0.30
C THR A 19 -18.29 -11.65 0.04
N THR A 20 -18.99 -12.34 -0.86
CA THR A 20 -20.27 -12.97 -0.57
C THR A 20 -20.13 -14.09 0.47
N LEU A 21 -19.11 -14.95 0.34
CA LEU A 21 -18.86 -16.03 1.30
C LEU A 21 -18.47 -15.50 2.69
N LEU A 22 -17.73 -14.39 2.73
CA LEU A 22 -17.29 -13.76 3.98
C LEU A 22 -18.32 -12.80 4.58
N ALA A 23 -19.44 -12.51 3.90
CA ALA A 23 -20.44 -11.54 4.35
C ALA A 23 -20.92 -11.72 5.80
N PRO A 24 -21.14 -12.96 6.32
CA PRO A 24 -21.54 -13.16 7.73
C PRO A 24 -20.48 -12.74 8.76
N PHE A 25 -19.23 -12.56 8.32
CA PHE A 25 -18.07 -12.26 9.15
C PHE A 25 -17.62 -10.79 9.02
N HIS A 26 -18.40 -9.97 8.30
CA HIS A 26 -18.05 -8.59 8.02
C HIS A 26 -18.04 -7.75 9.29
N VAL A 27 -16.97 -6.95 9.45
CA VAL A 27 -16.78 -6.05 10.59
C VAL A 27 -16.93 -4.61 10.13
N SER A 28 -16.22 -4.22 9.08
CA SER A 28 -16.21 -2.83 8.61
C SER A 28 -15.72 -2.72 7.17
N THR A 29 -16.04 -1.59 6.55
CA THR A 29 -15.50 -1.19 5.24
C THR A 29 -14.79 0.15 5.39
N HIS A 30 -13.55 0.25 4.90
CA HIS A 30 -12.72 1.45 4.96
C HIS A 30 -12.44 1.96 3.55
N ARG A 31 -12.54 3.28 3.35
CA ARG A 31 -12.15 3.95 2.11
C ARG A 31 -10.84 4.68 2.33
N GLN A 32 -9.86 4.33 1.51
CA GLN A 32 -8.50 4.80 1.66
C GLN A 32 -8.00 5.48 0.38
N GLU A 33 -7.24 6.55 0.54
CA GLU A 33 -6.45 7.16 -0.52
C GLU A 33 -4.98 7.04 -0.14
N ASN A 34 -4.17 6.45 -1.02
CA ASN A 34 -2.76 6.19 -0.74
C ASN A 34 -1.92 7.04 -1.70
N PHE A 35 -1.10 7.93 -1.17
CA PHE A 35 -0.14 8.75 -1.91
C PHE A 35 1.28 8.32 -1.56
N PHE A 36 2.15 8.25 -2.56
CA PHE A 36 3.53 7.77 -2.40
C PHE A 36 4.53 8.86 -2.71
N PHE A 37 5.63 8.85 -1.99
CA PHE A 37 6.69 9.84 -2.09
C PHE A 37 8.05 9.15 -2.10
N ASP A 38 9.00 9.77 -2.77
CA ASP A 38 10.42 9.39 -2.77
C ASP A 38 11.26 10.65 -2.82
N GLY A 39 12.57 10.52 -2.63
CA GLY A 39 13.48 11.60 -2.94
C GLY A 39 13.67 11.78 -4.45
N PRO A 40 14.14 12.95 -4.90
CA PRO A 40 14.31 13.26 -6.32
C PRO A 40 15.32 12.36 -7.05
N LYS A 41 16.16 11.61 -6.32
CA LYS A 41 17.10 10.63 -6.89
C LYS A 41 16.67 9.18 -6.60
N ALA A 42 15.41 8.97 -6.22
CA ALA A 42 14.85 7.65 -5.93
C ALA A 42 15.55 6.94 -4.75
N GLU A 43 15.94 7.72 -3.73
CA GLU A 43 16.71 7.28 -2.56
C GLU A 43 16.03 6.16 -1.76
N LEU A 44 14.70 6.24 -1.58
CA LEU A 44 13.93 5.21 -0.86
C LEU A 44 13.82 3.94 -1.69
N SER A 45 13.38 4.07 -2.93
CA SER A 45 13.18 2.91 -3.80
C SER A 45 14.50 2.18 -4.10
N ALA A 46 15.62 2.89 -4.28
CA ALA A 46 16.95 2.29 -4.41
C ALA A 46 17.33 1.41 -3.20
N ARG A 47 16.75 1.69 -2.03
CA ARG A 47 16.99 0.96 -0.77
C ARG A 47 15.82 0.06 -0.37
N ARG A 48 14.91 -0.25 -1.30
CA ARG A 48 13.73 -1.09 -1.07
C ARG A 48 12.86 -0.55 0.08
N ALA A 49 12.68 0.77 0.10
CA ALA A 49 11.77 1.46 1.01
C ALA A 49 10.70 2.23 0.23
N ALA A 50 9.56 2.43 0.87
CA ALA A 50 8.43 3.18 0.35
C ALA A 50 7.84 4.04 1.46
N LEU A 51 7.72 5.34 1.19
CA LEU A 51 7.00 6.28 2.05
C LEU A 51 5.60 6.51 1.49
N ARG A 52 4.60 6.42 2.37
CA ARG A 52 3.19 6.55 2.00
C ARG A 52 2.48 7.48 2.96
N LEU A 53 1.69 8.41 2.43
CA LEU A 53 0.59 9.05 3.16
C LEU A 53 -0.71 8.34 2.82
N ARG A 54 -1.39 7.85 3.85
CA ARG A 54 -2.72 7.24 3.74
C ARG A 54 -3.75 8.19 4.34
N PHE A 55 -4.77 8.53 3.56
CA PHE A 55 -5.99 9.16 4.07
C PHE A 55 -7.09 8.12 4.19
N SER A 56 -7.93 8.25 5.20
CA SER A 56 -8.93 7.25 5.56
C SER A 56 -10.22 7.93 6.00
N ASP A 57 -11.36 7.27 5.75
CA ASP A 57 -12.67 7.65 6.30
C ASP A 57 -12.86 7.20 7.77
N ARG A 58 -11.87 6.50 8.32
CA ARG A 58 -11.80 6.04 9.72
C ARG A 58 -10.47 6.44 10.34
N ALA A 59 -10.49 6.73 11.65
CA ALA A 59 -9.30 7.07 12.41
C ALA A 59 -8.21 5.96 12.32
N PRO A 60 -6.92 6.34 12.24
CA PRO A 60 -6.43 7.70 12.03
C PRO A 60 -6.81 8.22 10.64
N LEU A 61 -7.27 9.48 10.55
CA LEU A 61 -7.75 10.07 9.29
C LEU A 61 -6.60 10.29 8.30
N CYS A 62 -5.39 10.49 8.81
CA CYS A 62 -4.17 10.51 8.04
C CYS A 62 -3.07 9.75 8.78
N ALA A 63 -2.32 8.93 8.07
CA ALA A 63 -1.16 8.24 8.60
C ALA A 63 -0.01 8.31 7.60
N VAL A 64 1.19 8.55 8.12
CA VAL A 64 2.44 8.40 7.39
C VAL A 64 3.04 7.04 7.70
N THR A 65 3.35 6.26 6.66
CA THR A 65 3.92 4.92 6.78
C THR A 65 5.24 4.87 6.03
N LEU A 66 6.32 4.48 6.70
CA LEU A 66 7.54 4.01 6.08
C LEU A 66 7.55 2.48 6.10
N LYS A 67 7.57 1.87 4.91
CA LYS A 67 7.83 0.43 4.75
C LYS A 67 9.22 0.24 4.19
N ALA A 68 10.06 -0.56 4.82
CA ALA A 68 11.41 -0.86 4.36
C ALA A 68 11.71 -2.36 4.38
N ARG A 69 12.67 -2.78 3.55
CA ARG A 69 13.22 -4.15 3.53
C ARG A 69 12.15 -5.24 3.38
N ALA A 70 11.13 -4.95 2.56
CA ALA A 70 10.06 -5.90 2.30
C ALA A 70 10.59 -7.17 1.60
N VAL A 71 10.20 -8.33 2.11
CA VAL A 71 10.48 -9.65 1.54
C VAL A 71 9.14 -10.36 1.36
N LEU A 72 8.84 -10.79 0.13
CA LEU A 72 7.67 -11.59 -0.20
C LEU A 72 8.15 -12.94 -0.74
N VAL A 73 7.81 -14.02 -0.05
CA VAL A 73 8.15 -15.40 -0.44
C VAL A 73 6.90 -16.25 -0.23
N ASP A 74 6.47 -16.97 -1.27
CA ASP A 74 5.31 -17.88 -1.26
C ASP A 74 4.03 -17.24 -0.70
N GLY A 75 3.76 -15.98 -1.09
CA GLY A 75 2.60 -15.23 -0.64
C GLY A 75 2.70 -14.70 0.80
N VAL A 76 3.82 -14.92 1.50
CA VAL A 76 4.07 -14.39 2.84
C VAL A 76 4.96 -13.15 2.75
N SER A 77 4.39 -12.00 3.08
CA SER A 77 5.07 -10.70 3.13
C SER A 77 5.62 -10.45 4.54
N ARG A 78 6.89 -10.09 4.64
CA ARG A 78 7.55 -9.63 5.85
C ARG A 78 8.14 -8.26 5.60
N VAL A 79 7.83 -7.28 6.44
CA VAL A 79 8.26 -5.90 6.22
C VAL A 79 8.58 -5.20 7.53
N GLU A 80 9.61 -4.35 7.52
CA GLU A 80 9.82 -3.37 8.57
C GLU A 80 8.87 -2.21 8.28
N GLU A 81 7.84 -2.08 9.12
CA GLU A 81 6.85 -1.02 9.02
C GLU A 81 6.98 -0.09 10.22
N ASP A 82 6.97 1.20 9.95
CA ASP A 82 6.91 2.27 10.91
C ASP A 82 5.78 3.22 10.50
N GLU A 83 4.69 3.23 11.25
CA GLU A 83 3.49 4.04 10.99
C GLU A 83 3.28 5.04 12.12
N GLU A 84 2.88 6.25 11.77
CA GLU A 84 2.58 7.35 12.68
C GLU A 84 1.33 8.09 12.19
N GLU A 85 0.44 8.45 13.11
CA GLU A 85 -0.68 9.33 12.80
C GLU A 85 -0.17 10.74 12.52
N LEU A 86 -0.65 11.34 11.44
CA LEU A 86 -0.34 12.72 11.07
C LEU A 86 -1.62 13.54 11.09
N ASP A 87 -1.53 14.81 11.46
CA ASP A 87 -2.69 15.70 11.33
C ASP A 87 -3.21 15.70 9.88
N HIS A 88 -4.53 15.57 9.74
CA HIS A 88 -5.16 15.42 8.43
C HIS A 88 -4.91 16.64 7.53
N SER A 89 -4.91 17.86 8.09
CA SER A 89 -4.67 19.08 7.32
C SER A 89 -3.22 19.19 6.86
N ILE A 90 -2.26 18.83 7.73
CA ILE A 90 -0.83 18.75 7.38
C ILE A 90 -0.61 17.71 6.28
N GLY A 91 -1.18 16.51 6.43
CA GLY A 91 -1.08 15.46 5.43
C GLY A 91 -1.61 15.91 4.07
N ARG A 92 -2.78 16.56 4.02
CA ARG A 92 -3.35 17.07 2.76
C ARG A 92 -2.48 18.15 2.13
N ALA A 93 -1.93 19.06 2.93
CA ALA A 93 -0.99 20.06 2.45
C ALA A 93 0.28 19.42 1.86
N CYS A 94 0.80 18.35 2.47
CA CYS A 94 1.94 17.58 1.97
C CYS A 94 1.62 16.80 0.68
N ALA A 95 0.41 16.26 0.56
CA ALA A 95 -0.01 15.56 -0.66
C ALA A 95 -0.15 16.51 -1.86
N ASP A 96 -0.58 17.75 -1.62
CA ASP A 96 -0.64 18.81 -2.63
C ASP A 96 0.75 19.38 -2.97
N GLN A 97 1.59 19.59 -1.95
CA GLN A 97 2.93 20.15 -2.07
C GLN A 97 3.94 19.27 -1.33
N PRO A 98 4.58 18.30 -2.04
CA PRO A 98 5.50 17.32 -1.43
C PRO A 98 6.63 17.93 -0.60
N ASP A 99 7.12 19.12 -0.95
CA ASP A 99 8.18 19.81 -0.20
C ASP A 99 7.81 20.08 1.27
N LYS A 100 6.51 20.18 1.59
CA LYS A 100 6.05 20.36 2.98
C LYS A 100 6.35 19.16 3.88
N LEU A 101 6.61 17.98 3.31
CA LEU A 101 7.08 16.81 4.07
C LEU A 101 8.44 17.06 4.74
N MET A 102 9.24 17.99 4.23
CA MET A 102 10.52 18.34 4.84
C MET A 102 10.34 19.06 6.18
N SER A 103 9.28 19.86 6.31
CA SER A 103 9.00 20.69 7.49
C SER A 103 7.99 20.07 8.45
N ALA A 104 7.36 18.95 8.06
CA ALA A 104 6.40 18.27 8.91
C ALA A 104 7.11 17.58 10.09
N GLU A 105 6.63 17.86 11.31
CA GLU A 105 7.07 17.21 12.54
C GLU A 105 6.47 15.80 12.59
N SER A 106 7.32 14.80 12.34
CA SER A 106 6.95 13.38 12.40
C SER A 106 8.22 12.57 12.64
N ARG A 107 8.13 11.60 13.56
CA ARG A 107 9.23 10.66 13.83
C ARG A 107 9.56 9.84 12.58
N VAL A 108 8.54 9.39 11.84
CA VAL A 108 8.73 8.61 10.59
C VAL A 108 9.43 9.45 9.52
N LEU A 109 9.04 10.72 9.36
CA LEU A 109 9.68 11.61 8.38
C LEU A 109 11.11 11.98 8.77
N SER A 110 11.39 12.21 10.06
CA SER A 110 12.75 12.41 10.55
C SER A 110 13.63 11.21 10.23
N LYS A 111 13.14 10.00 10.48
CA LYS A 111 13.84 8.76 10.14
C LYS A 111 14.13 8.65 8.64
N VAL A 112 13.20 9.03 7.78
CA VAL A 112 13.42 9.05 6.32
C VAL A 112 14.57 10.00 5.95
N ARG A 113 14.58 11.22 6.49
CA ARG A 113 15.63 12.21 6.19
C ARG A 113 16.99 11.73 6.69
N GLU A 114 17.05 11.23 7.92
CA GLU A 114 18.30 10.83 8.58
C GLU A 114 18.85 9.50 8.05
N GLU A 115 18.03 8.44 8.01
CA GLU A 115 18.50 7.11 7.64
C GLU A 115 18.64 6.92 6.13
N PHE A 116 17.82 7.60 5.32
CA PHE A 116 17.81 7.48 3.87
C PHE A 116 18.48 8.65 3.14
N GLY A 117 18.84 9.72 3.85
CA GLY A 117 19.54 10.87 3.27
C GLY A 117 18.68 11.69 2.32
N VAL A 118 17.36 11.68 2.51
CA VAL A 118 16.42 12.41 1.65
C VAL A 118 16.45 13.90 1.98
N LEU A 119 16.78 14.73 0.99
CA LEU A 119 16.90 16.19 1.14
C LEU A 119 15.69 16.97 0.59
N GLY A 120 14.77 16.29 -0.07
CA GLY A 120 13.55 16.84 -0.65
C GLY A 120 12.66 15.70 -1.12
N PHE A 121 11.36 15.97 -1.31
CA PHE A 121 10.40 14.93 -1.69
C PHE A 121 9.75 15.24 -3.03
N VAL A 122 9.49 14.20 -3.81
CA VAL A 122 8.65 14.25 -5.00
C VAL A 122 7.43 13.36 -4.80
N GLY A 123 6.28 13.83 -5.27
CA GLY A 123 5.05 13.04 -5.29
C GLY A 123 5.06 12.06 -6.45
N LEU A 124 4.93 10.76 -6.16
CA LEU A 124 4.86 9.71 -7.17
C LEU A 124 3.43 9.45 -7.66
N GLY A 125 2.45 10.12 -7.07
CA GLY A 125 1.03 9.89 -7.30
C GLY A 125 0.43 8.93 -6.29
N GLY A 126 -0.76 8.43 -6.60
CA GLY A 126 -1.55 7.64 -5.65
C GLY A 126 -2.72 6.90 -6.28
N PHE A 127 -3.42 6.15 -5.43
CA PHE A 127 -4.58 5.37 -5.83
C PHE A 127 -5.60 5.28 -4.68
N ARG A 128 -6.83 4.91 -5.03
CA ARG A 128 -7.91 4.66 -4.07
C ARG A 128 -8.04 3.18 -3.80
N ASN A 129 -8.37 2.85 -2.56
CA ASN A 129 -8.59 1.48 -2.12
C ASN A 129 -9.83 1.42 -1.24
N VAL A 130 -10.69 0.43 -1.49
CA VAL A 130 -11.78 0.05 -0.60
C VAL A 130 -11.37 -1.25 0.07
N ARG A 131 -11.38 -1.27 1.40
CA ARG A 131 -10.98 -2.41 2.21
C ARG A 131 -12.16 -2.90 3.03
N ASP A 132 -12.59 -4.11 2.76
CA ASP A 132 -13.52 -4.82 3.64
C ASP A 132 -12.74 -5.63 4.67
N VAL A 133 -13.13 -5.51 5.93
CA VAL A 133 -12.51 -6.18 7.07
C VAL A 133 -13.48 -7.24 7.58
N TYR A 134 -12.96 -8.45 7.81
CA TYR A 134 -13.72 -9.59 8.33
C TYR A 134 -13.00 -10.22 9.53
N ASP A 135 -13.78 -10.73 10.47
CA ASP A 135 -13.29 -11.60 11.55
C ASP A 135 -13.71 -13.04 11.24
N TRP A 136 -12.76 -13.85 10.78
CA TRP A 136 -13.02 -15.21 10.35
C TRP A 136 -12.08 -16.18 11.04
N LYS A 137 -12.65 -17.08 11.84
CA LYS A 137 -11.90 -18.09 12.61
C LYS A 137 -10.82 -17.49 13.52
N GLY A 138 -11.11 -16.32 14.13
CA GLY A 138 -10.17 -15.61 15.00
C GLY A 138 -9.03 -14.91 14.24
N LEU A 139 -9.14 -14.81 12.91
CA LEU A 139 -8.19 -14.11 12.05
C LEU A 139 -8.84 -12.87 11.45
N LYS A 140 -8.05 -11.80 11.33
CA LYS A 140 -8.46 -10.59 10.63
C LYS A 140 -8.14 -10.71 9.14
N LEU A 141 -9.18 -10.78 8.32
CA LEU A 141 -9.08 -10.74 6.86
C LEU A 141 -9.34 -9.32 6.36
N GLU A 142 -8.55 -8.88 5.40
CA GLU A 142 -8.68 -7.60 4.72
C GLU A 142 -8.79 -7.85 3.21
N VAL A 143 -9.96 -7.66 2.62
CA VAL A 143 -10.18 -7.82 1.18
C VAL A 143 -10.16 -6.44 0.52
N ASP A 144 -9.25 -6.26 -0.43
CA ASP A 144 -8.89 -4.99 -1.04
C ASP A 144 -9.41 -4.90 -2.49
N GLU A 145 -10.18 -3.85 -2.77
CA GLU A 145 -10.47 -3.36 -4.11
C GLU A 145 -9.67 -2.08 -4.38
N THR A 146 -8.70 -2.18 -5.28
CA THR A 146 -7.78 -1.09 -5.60
C THR A 146 -8.08 -0.52 -6.97
N ASN A 147 -8.34 0.78 -7.03
CA ASN A 147 -8.60 1.51 -8.27
C ASN A 147 -7.35 2.32 -8.64
N ILE A 148 -6.66 1.87 -9.67
CA ILE A 148 -5.41 2.46 -10.16
C ILE A 148 -5.76 3.33 -11.38
N PRO A 149 -5.46 4.64 -11.33
CA PRO A 149 -5.60 5.50 -12.50
C PRO A 149 -4.66 5.00 -13.60
N THR A 150 -5.20 4.62 -14.76
CA THR A 150 -4.36 4.26 -15.90
C THR A 150 -3.82 5.53 -16.55
N ARG A 151 -2.56 5.87 -16.30
CA ARG A 151 -1.78 6.72 -17.21
C ARG A 151 -0.57 5.94 -17.71
N LYS A 152 -0.45 5.87 -19.05
CA LYS A 152 0.52 5.08 -19.81
C LYS A 152 2.01 5.32 -19.48
N HIS A 153 2.39 6.29 -18.64
CA HIS A 153 3.78 6.75 -18.49
C HIS A 153 4.21 7.08 -17.04
N GLN A 154 3.62 6.45 -16.02
CA GLN A 154 4.20 6.46 -14.68
C GLN A 154 4.61 5.04 -14.32
N SER A 155 5.91 4.79 -14.38
CA SER A 155 6.58 3.58 -13.90
C SER A 155 6.52 3.53 -12.37
N LEU A 156 5.31 3.52 -11.80
CA LEU A 156 5.12 3.21 -10.40
C LEU A 156 5.35 1.71 -10.24
N ARG A 157 6.62 1.32 -10.07
CA ARG A 157 6.97 -0.02 -9.60
C ARG A 157 6.45 -0.11 -8.18
N PHE A 158 5.27 -0.70 -8.02
CA PHE A 158 4.70 -0.99 -6.72
C PHE A 158 5.69 -1.88 -5.94
N PHE A 159 6.39 -1.30 -4.96
CA PHE A 159 7.30 -2.03 -4.07
C PHE A 159 6.59 -3.10 -3.23
N GLY A 160 5.25 -3.11 -3.21
CA GLY A 160 4.45 -4.18 -2.60
C GLY A 160 4.05 -5.33 -3.55
N LEU A 161 4.33 -5.24 -4.85
CA LEU A 161 4.00 -6.25 -5.86
C LEU A 161 5.23 -6.77 -6.63
N ALA A 162 6.38 -6.10 -6.52
CA ALA A 162 7.59 -6.42 -7.28
C ALA A 162 8.56 -7.42 -6.61
N SER A 163 8.15 -8.09 -5.53
CA SER A 163 8.90 -9.21 -4.94
C SER A 163 8.22 -10.55 -5.25
N CYS A 164 7.70 -10.71 -6.47
CA CYS A 164 7.38 -12.00 -7.03
C CYS A 164 8.53 -12.43 -7.96
N PRO A 165 9.34 -13.45 -7.63
CA PRO A 165 10.42 -13.91 -8.49
C PRO A 165 9.93 -14.63 -9.78
N LEU A 166 8.62 -14.69 -10.04
CA LEU A 166 8.06 -15.33 -11.23
C LEU A 166 8.02 -14.45 -12.50
N VAL A 167 8.55 -13.23 -12.47
CA VAL A 167 8.67 -12.40 -13.70
C VAL A 167 9.94 -12.74 -14.50
N SER A 168 10.77 -13.69 -14.03
CA SER A 168 12.01 -14.09 -14.71
C SER A 168 11.92 -15.38 -15.54
N GLU A 169 10.87 -16.21 -15.42
CA GLU A 169 10.87 -17.55 -16.05
C GLU A 169 9.59 -17.96 -16.77
N CYS A 170 8.55 -17.13 -16.79
CA CYS A 170 7.45 -17.31 -17.73
C CYS A 170 7.47 -16.18 -18.75
N GLY A 171 7.72 -16.53 -20.01
CA GLY A 171 7.48 -15.68 -21.17
C GLY A 171 6.00 -15.29 -21.28
N ALA A 172 5.54 -14.44 -20.37
CA ALA A 172 4.24 -13.81 -20.44
C ALA A 172 4.33 -12.74 -21.53
N GLN A 173 3.83 -13.08 -22.70
CA GLN A 173 3.54 -12.13 -23.76
C GLN A 173 2.79 -10.94 -23.16
N LEU A 174 3.37 -9.75 -23.35
CA LEU A 174 2.76 -8.47 -23.06
C LEU A 174 1.52 -8.33 -23.95
N GLU A 175 0.37 -8.81 -23.48
CA GLU A 175 -0.90 -8.43 -24.09
C GLU A 175 -1.19 -6.96 -23.74
N PRO A 176 -1.33 -6.07 -24.74
CA PRO A 176 -1.65 -4.67 -24.49
C PRO A 176 -3.04 -4.58 -23.85
N LEU A 177 -3.09 -4.06 -22.62
CA LEU A 177 -4.36 -3.74 -21.98
C LEU A 177 -5.16 -2.76 -22.87
N PRO A 178 -6.48 -2.97 -23.03
CA PRO A 178 -7.31 -2.16 -23.91
C PRO A 178 -7.23 -0.70 -23.49
N SER A 179 -6.89 0.15 -24.46
CA SER A 179 -6.74 1.59 -24.25
C SER A 179 -8.07 2.22 -23.83
N GLY A 180 -8.15 2.70 -22.58
CA GLY A 180 -9.16 3.71 -22.22
C GLY A 180 -9.99 3.51 -20.95
N ARG A 181 -9.55 2.74 -19.93
CA ARG A 181 -10.25 2.68 -18.62
C ARG A 181 -9.27 2.48 -17.46
N ASN A 182 -9.57 3.12 -16.32
CA ASN A 182 -8.89 2.87 -15.04
C ASN A 182 -8.79 1.36 -14.76
N ALA A 183 -7.65 0.92 -14.23
CA ALA A 183 -7.40 -0.49 -13.94
C ALA A 183 -7.85 -0.78 -12.50
N VAL A 184 -8.75 -1.75 -12.35
CA VAL A 184 -9.19 -2.22 -11.03
C VAL A 184 -8.45 -3.52 -10.71
N MET A 185 -7.65 -3.48 -9.64
CA MET A 185 -6.95 -4.64 -9.10
C MET A 185 -7.66 -5.11 -7.83
N LYS A 186 -7.83 -6.43 -7.70
CA LYS A 186 -8.47 -7.07 -6.53
C LYS A 186 -7.45 -7.94 -5.81
N GLU A 187 -7.29 -7.73 -4.51
CA GLU A 187 -6.35 -8.46 -3.65
C GLU A 187 -7.06 -8.89 -2.37
N ALA A 188 -6.73 -10.07 -1.84
CA ALA A 188 -7.13 -10.49 -0.51
C ALA A 188 -5.88 -10.60 0.35
N ARG A 189 -5.92 -9.96 1.51
CA ARG A 189 -4.86 -9.98 2.51
C ARG A 189 -5.37 -10.63 3.78
N MET A 190 -4.54 -11.46 4.37
CA MET A 190 -4.79 -12.05 5.66
C MET A 190 -3.67 -11.62 6.59
N LYS A 191 -4.01 -10.80 7.59
CA LYS A 191 -3.06 -10.43 8.63
C LYS A 191 -3.09 -11.50 9.71
N VAL A 192 -1.97 -12.19 9.85
CA VAL A 192 -1.76 -13.10 10.97
C VAL A 192 -1.20 -12.26 12.11
N ARG A 193 -2.06 -11.83 13.04
CA ARG A 193 -1.57 -11.20 14.27
C ARG A 193 -0.88 -12.28 15.11
N THR A 194 0.41 -12.12 15.36
CA THR A 194 1.08 -12.86 16.43
C THR A 194 0.55 -12.38 17.79
N PRO A 195 0.47 -13.24 18.82
CA PRO A 195 -0.26 -12.94 20.08
C PRO A 195 0.32 -11.84 20.99
N ARG A 196 1.13 -10.90 20.50
CA ARG A 196 1.85 -9.93 21.35
C ARG A 196 1.22 -8.54 21.51
N ASP A 197 -0.09 -8.42 21.29
CA ASP A 197 -0.84 -7.18 21.60
C ASP A 197 -2.14 -7.52 22.36
N GLN A 198 -1.99 -8.06 23.57
CA GLN A 198 -2.98 -7.97 24.66
C GLN A 198 -2.31 -7.31 25.86
#